data_AF-A0A6A6H9I7-F1
#
_entry.id   AF-A0A6A6H9I7-F1
#
_cell.length_a   1.000
_cell.length_b   1.000
_cell.length_c   1.000
_cell.angle_alpha   90.00
_cell.angle_beta   90.00
_cell.angle_gamma   90.00
#
_symmetry.space_group_name_H-M   'P 1'
#
loop_
_entity.id
_entity.type
_entity.pdbx_description
1 polymer ?
#
loop_
_entity_poly.entity_id
_entity_poly.type
_entity_poly.pdbx_seq_one_letter_code
_entity_poly.pdbx_strand_id
1 'polypeptide(L)'
;MVGMLTAEEEEEEDVQATKQQIRQLKNQDVASTRNALRIAAQAEETGRSTLSRLGEQGERIHNTEKNLDLASNQNRIAEEKARELKTLNKSMFAMHVSNPFTAGKRREQRDQAIMDKHLSEREQREATRREAFRSTQRQAEYQRDLDGKNPNANAAAANRSRNLAERSKYQFEADSEDDEMENEIEGNLDLLQGAAGRLGQLGRAMGREVDEQNTHIDRITGKTDTVDDQIAFNRARLDRIK
;
A
#
# COMPACT_ATOMS: atom_id res chain seq x y z
N MET A 1 55.10 32.85 -41.16
CA MET A 1 55.20 31.59 -41.93
C MET A 1 54.30 30.61 -41.18
N VAL A 2 53.02 30.58 -41.55
CA VAL A 2 52.03 29.66 -40.97
C VAL A 2 52.28 28.34 -41.68
N GLY A 3 52.83 27.35 -40.97
CA GLY A 3 52.93 26.00 -41.52
C GLY A 3 51.51 25.52 -41.79
N MET A 4 51.20 25.22 -43.04
CA MET A 4 50.06 24.38 -43.35
C MET A 4 50.35 23.04 -42.68
N LEU A 5 49.52 22.67 -41.69
CA LEU A 5 49.44 21.32 -41.19
C LEU A 5 49.26 20.41 -42.40
N THR A 6 50.00 19.30 -42.46
CA THR A 6 49.72 18.28 -43.48
C THR A 6 48.32 17.72 -43.23
N ALA A 7 47.64 17.22 -44.26
CA ALA A 7 46.28 16.66 -44.10
C ALA A 7 46.22 15.55 -43.01
N GLU A 8 47.34 14.86 -42.77
CA GLU A 8 47.49 13.90 -41.67
C GLU A 8 47.55 14.58 -40.29
N GLU A 9 48.19 15.74 -40.14
CA GLU A 9 48.24 16.46 -38.87
C GLU A 9 46.89 17.10 -38.50
N GLU A 10 46.12 17.59 -39.49
CA GLU A 10 44.74 18.07 -39.27
C GLU A 10 43.80 16.91 -38.84
N GLU A 11 43.92 15.74 -39.47
CA GLU A 11 43.16 14.55 -39.06
C GLU A 11 43.54 14.06 -37.64
N GLU A 12 44.81 14.13 -37.26
CA GLU A 12 45.27 13.78 -35.91
C GLU A 12 44.75 14.76 -34.83
N GLU A 13 44.75 16.08 -35.11
CA GLU A 13 44.18 17.08 -34.21
C GLU A 13 42.67 16.88 -34.01
N ASP A 14 41.91 16.60 -35.07
CA ASP A 14 40.48 16.31 -35.00
C ASP A 14 40.16 15.03 -34.20
N VAL A 15 40.99 13.99 -34.38
CA VAL A 15 40.88 12.75 -33.60
C VAL A 15 41.17 13.02 -32.11
N GLN A 16 42.19 13.83 -31.78
CA GLN A 16 42.47 14.20 -30.39
C GLN A 16 41.37 15.05 -29.77
N ALA A 17 40.82 16.01 -30.51
CA ALA A 17 39.70 16.83 -30.06
C ALA A 17 38.47 15.96 -29.77
N THR A 18 38.16 15.01 -30.65
CA THR A 18 37.06 14.06 -30.49
C THR A 18 37.27 13.16 -29.26
N LYS A 19 38.50 12.66 -29.03
CA LYS A 19 38.85 11.86 -27.85
C LYS A 19 38.65 12.64 -26.55
N GLN A 20 39.06 13.90 -26.50
CA GLN A 20 38.83 14.76 -25.33
C GLN A 20 37.35 14.96 -25.06
N GLN A 21 36.52 15.16 -26.09
CA GLN A 21 35.07 15.27 -25.94
C GLN A 21 34.46 13.96 -25.39
N ILE A 22 34.88 12.80 -25.89
CA ILE A 22 34.42 11.49 -25.40
C ILE A 22 34.76 11.33 -23.91
N ARG A 23 35.99 11.63 -23.50
CA ARG A 23 36.40 11.56 -22.08
C ARG A 23 35.58 12.51 -21.20
N GLN A 24 35.30 13.73 -21.68
CA GLN A 24 34.45 14.67 -20.96
C GLN A 24 33.02 14.14 -20.81
N LEU A 25 32.45 13.56 -21.86
CA LEU A 25 31.12 12.96 -21.84
C LEU A 25 31.06 11.79 -20.85
N LYS A 26 32.02 10.87 -20.89
CA LYS A 26 32.09 9.73 -19.96
C LYS A 26 32.18 10.17 -18.50
N ASN A 27 32.99 11.19 -18.21
CA ASN A 27 33.06 11.78 -16.86
C ASN A 27 31.70 12.35 -16.41
N GLN A 28 30.95 12.96 -17.32
CA GLN A 28 29.59 13.43 -17.03
C GLN A 28 28.63 12.25 -16.79
N ASP A 29 28.73 11.17 -17.55
CA ASP A 29 27.91 9.97 -17.40
C ASP A 29 28.18 9.24 -16.08
N VAL A 30 29.45 9.13 -15.66
CA VAL A 30 29.81 8.61 -14.32
C VAL A 30 29.16 9.46 -13.22
N ALA A 31 29.28 10.78 -13.30
CA ALA A 31 28.67 11.67 -12.31
C ALA A 31 27.14 11.56 -12.30
N SER A 32 26.52 11.45 -13.49
CA SER A 32 25.08 11.29 -13.66
C SER A 32 24.58 9.97 -13.06
N THR A 33 25.23 8.85 -13.36
CA THR A 33 24.87 7.52 -12.83
C THR A 33 25.04 7.43 -11.31
N ARG A 34 26.09 8.03 -10.74
CA ARG A 34 26.24 8.17 -9.28
C ARG A 34 25.11 8.97 -8.65
N ASN A 35 24.74 10.10 -9.25
CA ASN A 35 23.64 10.92 -8.74
C ASN A 35 22.29 10.18 -8.86
N ALA A 36 22.06 9.48 -9.96
CA ALA A 36 20.87 8.65 -10.13
C ALA A 36 20.78 7.56 -9.07
N LEU A 37 21.89 6.89 -8.72
CA LEU A 37 21.92 5.89 -7.65
C LEU A 37 21.55 6.47 -6.30
N ARG A 38 22.10 7.65 -5.97
CA ARG A 38 21.76 8.38 -4.75
C ARG A 38 20.27 8.69 -4.68
N ILE A 39 19.69 9.19 -5.78
CA ILE A 39 18.26 9.50 -5.87
C ILE A 39 17.43 8.22 -5.74
N ALA A 40 17.83 7.13 -6.40
CA ALA A 40 17.13 5.86 -6.34
C ALA A 40 17.12 5.28 -4.91
N ALA A 41 18.25 5.34 -4.20
CA ALA A 41 18.34 4.92 -2.80
C ALA A 41 17.45 5.77 -1.89
N GLN A 42 17.45 7.09 -2.06
CA GLN A 42 16.58 8.01 -1.32
C GLN A 42 15.08 7.73 -1.60
N ALA A 43 14.74 7.46 -2.87
CA ALA A 43 13.38 7.11 -3.26
C ALA A 43 12.95 5.76 -2.68
N GLU A 44 13.85 4.78 -2.60
CA GLU A 44 13.58 3.47 -1.99
C GLU A 44 13.33 3.59 -0.49
N GLU A 45 14.15 4.36 0.22
CA GLU A 45 13.95 4.65 1.65
C GLU A 45 12.61 5.34 1.90
N THR A 46 12.30 6.37 1.09
CA THR A 46 11.02 7.08 1.17
C THR A 46 9.85 6.15 0.88
N GLY A 47 9.94 5.33 -0.16
CA GLY A 47 8.91 4.36 -0.54
C GLY A 47 8.68 3.29 0.54
N ARG A 48 9.76 2.77 1.16
CA ARG A 48 9.67 1.86 2.30
C ARG A 48 8.97 2.51 3.50
N SER A 49 9.33 3.76 3.83
CA SER A 49 8.68 4.52 4.90
C SER A 49 7.19 4.74 4.62
N THR A 50 6.83 5.12 3.39
CA THR A 50 5.43 5.30 2.99
C THR A 50 4.66 3.99 3.08
N LEU A 51 5.20 2.87 2.61
CA LEU A 51 4.53 1.56 2.72
C LEU A 51 4.32 1.14 4.18
N SER A 52 5.30 1.38 5.05
CA SER A 52 5.16 1.14 6.49
C SER A 52 4.04 1.99 7.11
N ARG A 53 3.99 3.28 6.78
CA ARG A 53 2.91 4.19 7.22
C ARG A 53 1.55 3.79 6.68
N LEU A 54 1.47 3.28 5.44
CA LEU A 54 0.23 2.79 4.87
C LEU A 54 -0.27 1.56 5.64
N GLY A 55 0.62 0.62 5.99
CA GLY A 55 0.23 -0.52 6.83
C GLY A 55 -0.28 -0.12 8.21
N GLU A 56 0.37 0.84 8.89
CA GLU A 56 -0.12 1.39 10.16
C GLU A 56 -1.51 2.05 10.00
N GLN A 57 -1.71 2.81 8.93
CA GLN A 57 -3.02 3.40 8.60
C GLN A 57 -4.08 2.33 8.35
N GLY A 58 -3.73 1.25 7.64
CA GLY A 58 -4.59 0.10 7.44
C GLY A 58 -5.07 -0.52 8.76
N GLU A 59 -4.18 -0.70 9.74
CA GLU A 59 -4.57 -1.18 11.07
C GLU A 59 -5.54 -0.22 11.77
N ARG A 60 -5.30 1.10 11.69
CA ARG A 60 -6.21 2.12 12.26
C ARG A 60 -7.58 2.11 11.59
N ILE A 61 -7.65 1.90 10.28
CA ILE A 61 -8.89 1.77 9.51
C ILE A 61 -9.68 0.55 10.01
N HIS A 62 -9.05 -0.62 10.12
CA HIS A 62 -9.71 -1.83 10.64
C HIS A 62 -10.18 -1.67 12.09
N ASN A 63 -9.39 -0.99 12.93
CA ASN A 63 -9.79 -0.69 14.31
C ASN A 63 -11.00 0.26 14.36
N THR A 64 -11.03 1.27 13.49
CA THR A 64 -12.17 2.18 13.33
C THR A 64 -13.42 1.41 12.93
N GLU A 65 -13.32 0.54 11.92
CA GLU A 65 -14.43 -0.29 11.46
C GLU A 65 -14.98 -1.19 12.57
N LYS A 66 -14.09 -1.86 13.31
CA LYS A 66 -14.47 -2.67 14.48
C LYS A 66 -15.19 -1.84 15.54
N ASN A 67 -14.75 -0.61 15.81
CA ASN A 67 -15.38 0.26 16.79
C ASN A 67 -16.77 0.72 16.32
N LEU A 68 -16.95 0.97 15.01
CA LEU A 68 -18.27 1.26 14.43
C LEU A 68 -19.21 0.08 14.51
N ASP A 69 -18.72 -1.15 14.29
CA ASP A 69 -19.51 -2.37 14.47
C ASP A 69 -20.00 -2.48 15.93
N LEU A 70 -19.13 -2.19 16.90
CA LEU A 70 -19.49 -2.16 18.32
C LEU A 70 -20.51 -1.06 18.64
N ALA A 71 -20.32 0.14 18.10
CA ALA A 71 -21.23 1.27 18.29
C ALA A 71 -22.64 0.97 17.73
N SER A 72 -22.72 0.40 16.52
CA SER A 72 -23.97 -0.04 15.90
C SER A 72 -24.71 -1.07 16.77
N ASN A 73 -23.99 -2.07 17.28
CA ASN A 73 -24.57 -3.06 18.19
C ASN A 73 -25.08 -2.42 19.50
N GLN A 74 -24.32 -1.49 20.08
CA GLN A 74 -24.70 -0.80 21.31
C GLN A 74 -25.92 0.11 21.09
N ASN A 75 -25.98 0.85 19.99
CA ASN A 75 -27.13 1.68 19.62
C ASN A 75 -28.41 0.87 19.50
N ARG A 76 -28.30 -0.32 18.94
CA ARG A 76 -29.43 -1.24 18.77
C ARG A 76 -29.92 -1.81 20.09
N ILE A 77 -29.01 -2.15 21.00
CA ILE A 77 -29.36 -2.53 22.38
C ILE A 77 -30.03 -1.35 23.10
N ALA A 78 -29.49 -0.13 22.95
CA ALA A 78 -30.10 1.07 23.49
C ALA A 78 -31.50 1.30 22.93
N GLU A 79 -31.73 1.04 21.64
CA GLU A 79 -33.04 1.14 21.02
C GLU A 79 -34.02 0.13 21.63
N GLU A 80 -33.62 -1.13 21.79
CA GLU A 80 -34.41 -2.18 22.43
C GLU A 80 -34.79 -1.81 23.86
N LYS A 81 -33.84 -1.32 24.65
CA LYS A 81 -34.06 -0.84 26.01
C LYS A 81 -34.97 0.38 26.05
N ALA A 82 -34.84 1.32 25.12
CA ALA A 82 -35.78 2.43 24.98
C ALA A 82 -37.19 1.96 24.58
N ARG A 83 -37.33 0.89 23.78
CA ARG A 83 -38.64 0.25 23.50
C ARG A 83 -39.25 -0.30 24.80
N GLU A 84 -38.44 -1.03 25.57
CA GLU A 84 -38.84 -1.66 26.83
C GLU A 84 -39.27 -0.61 27.87
N LEU A 85 -38.48 0.44 28.06
CA LEU A 85 -38.80 1.57 28.95
C LEU A 85 -40.11 2.27 28.55
N LYS A 86 -40.32 2.51 27.26
CA LYS A 86 -41.58 3.09 26.76
C LYS A 86 -42.80 2.22 27.10
N THR A 87 -42.65 0.90 27.08
CA THR A 87 -43.74 -0.01 27.46
C THR A 87 -43.94 -0.08 28.97
N LEU A 88 -42.87 -0.05 29.76
CA LEU A 88 -42.91 -0.07 31.23
C LEU A 88 -43.45 1.22 31.84
N ASN A 89 -43.20 2.36 31.19
CA ASN A 89 -43.65 3.68 31.64
C ASN A 89 -45.17 3.88 31.45
N LYS A 90 -45.78 3.20 30.46
CA LYS A 90 -47.25 3.22 30.34
C LYS A 90 -47.85 2.57 31.58
N SER A 91 -48.72 3.32 32.27
CA SER A 91 -49.52 2.97 33.46
C SER A 91 -49.41 1.50 33.91
N MET A 92 -48.96 1.29 35.15
CA MET A 92 -48.98 0.00 35.86
C MET A 92 -50.36 -0.70 35.86
N PHE A 93 -51.42 -0.01 35.43
CA PHE A 93 -52.79 -0.51 35.33
C PHE A 93 -53.21 -0.88 33.89
N ALA A 94 -52.36 -0.65 32.88
CA ALA A 94 -52.60 -1.12 31.53
C ALA A 94 -52.25 -2.61 31.42
N MET A 95 -53.20 -3.49 31.76
CA MET A 95 -53.06 -4.94 31.59
C MET A 95 -52.81 -5.29 30.11
N HIS A 96 -51.55 -5.58 29.77
CA HIS A 96 -51.18 -6.00 28.43
C HIS A 96 -51.53 -7.48 28.21
N VAL A 97 -52.82 -7.79 28.04
CA VAL A 97 -53.30 -9.16 27.79
C VAL A 97 -52.88 -9.59 26.38
N SER A 98 -51.76 -10.29 26.26
CA SER A 98 -51.32 -10.83 24.98
C SER A 98 -52.22 -12.00 24.57
N ASN A 99 -52.76 -11.98 23.35
CA ASN A 99 -53.60 -13.05 22.80
C ASN A 99 -52.93 -14.44 22.98
N PRO A 100 -53.52 -15.38 23.77
CA PRO A 100 -52.91 -16.65 24.11
C PRO A 100 -52.76 -17.60 22.90
N PHE A 101 -53.59 -17.45 21.88
CA PHE A 101 -53.58 -18.31 20.68
C PHE A 101 -52.42 -18.03 19.72
N THR A 102 -51.75 -16.88 19.85
CA THR A 102 -50.59 -16.50 19.03
C THR A 102 -49.31 -16.30 19.85
N ALA A 103 -49.36 -16.59 21.15
CA ALA A 103 -48.25 -16.37 22.07
C ALA A 103 -47.04 -17.27 21.75
N GLY A 104 -47.27 -18.54 21.42
CA GLY A 104 -46.21 -19.49 21.02
C GLY A 104 -45.49 -19.05 19.76
N LYS A 105 -46.24 -18.83 18.66
CA LYS A 105 -45.68 -18.37 17.37
C LYS A 105 -44.90 -17.06 17.49
N ARG A 106 -45.35 -16.10 18.30
CA ARG A 106 -44.63 -14.84 18.53
C ARG A 106 -43.35 -15.00 19.35
N ARG A 107 -43.28 -15.98 20.24
CA ARG A 107 -42.04 -16.32 20.97
C ARG A 107 -41.04 -16.95 20.03
N GLU A 108 -41.45 -17.98 19.30
CA GLU A 108 -40.59 -18.64 18.30
C GLU A 108 -40.03 -17.66 17.27
N GLN A 109 -40.88 -16.76 16.75
CA GLN A 109 -40.42 -15.72 15.81
C GLN A 109 -39.43 -14.73 16.44
N ARG A 110 -39.59 -14.39 17.72
CA ARG A 110 -38.61 -13.54 18.44
C ARG A 110 -37.31 -14.29 18.67
N ASP A 111 -37.38 -15.55 19.08
CA ASP A 111 -36.21 -16.39 19.32
C ASP A 111 -35.42 -16.59 18.03
N GLN A 112 -36.10 -16.87 16.92
CA GLN A 112 -35.49 -16.91 15.58
C GLN A 112 -34.83 -15.58 15.20
N ALA A 113 -35.53 -14.46 15.34
CA ALA A 113 -34.98 -13.15 15.01
C ALA A 113 -33.75 -12.78 15.86
N ILE A 114 -33.71 -13.17 17.14
CA ILE A 114 -32.55 -12.98 18.02
C ILE A 114 -31.37 -13.82 17.53
N MET A 115 -31.61 -15.09 17.21
CA MET A 115 -30.57 -15.98 16.68
C MET A 115 -30.00 -15.47 15.36
N ASP A 116 -30.86 -15.10 14.40
CA ASP A 116 -30.46 -14.58 13.10
C ASP A 116 -29.65 -13.29 13.23
N LYS A 117 -30.09 -12.40 14.12
CA LYS A 117 -29.37 -11.16 14.43
C LYS A 117 -27.99 -11.44 15.02
N HIS A 118 -27.88 -12.31 16.01
CA HIS A 118 -26.60 -12.67 16.62
C HIS A 118 -25.65 -13.33 15.61
N LEU A 119 -26.17 -14.16 14.69
CA LEU A 119 -25.40 -14.74 13.59
C LEU A 119 -24.86 -13.65 12.67
N SER A 120 -25.70 -12.70 12.25
CA SER A 120 -25.26 -11.60 11.38
C SER A 120 -24.21 -10.69 12.03
N GLU A 121 -24.37 -10.36 13.32
CA GLU A 121 -23.41 -9.54 14.07
C GLU A 121 -22.08 -10.28 14.30
N ARG A 122 -22.12 -11.61 14.43
CA ARG A 122 -20.92 -12.43 14.49
C ARG A 122 -20.22 -12.48 13.14
N GLU A 123 -20.96 -12.70 12.06
CA GLU A 123 -20.42 -12.76 10.70
C GLU A 123 -19.74 -11.45 10.30
N GLN A 124 -20.37 -10.30 10.57
CA GLN A 124 -19.78 -8.99 10.32
C GLN A 124 -18.46 -8.80 11.07
N ARG A 125 -18.41 -9.13 12.37
CA ARG A 125 -17.19 -9.05 13.19
C ARG A 125 -16.10 -10.00 12.69
N GLU A 126 -16.47 -11.21 12.31
CA GLU A 126 -15.53 -12.19 11.74
C GLU A 126 -15.00 -11.74 10.36
N ALA A 127 -15.84 -11.10 9.54
CA ALA A 127 -15.43 -10.49 8.27
C ALA A 127 -14.41 -9.38 8.48
N THR A 128 -14.70 -8.39 9.33
CA THR A 128 -13.78 -7.29 9.68
C THR A 128 -12.44 -7.84 10.22
N ARG A 129 -12.48 -8.86 11.08
CA ARG A 129 -11.27 -9.49 11.63
C ARG A 129 -10.47 -10.25 10.56
N ARG A 130 -11.16 -10.95 9.66
CA ARG A 130 -10.52 -11.71 8.57
C ARG A 130 -9.84 -10.78 7.57
N GLU A 131 -10.49 -9.67 7.23
CA GLU A 131 -9.92 -8.63 6.37
C GLU A 131 -8.68 -8.00 7.03
N ALA A 132 -8.75 -7.65 8.31
CA ALA A 132 -7.59 -7.14 9.06
C ALA A 132 -6.42 -8.13 9.05
N PHE A 133 -6.68 -9.42 9.32
CA PHE A 133 -5.65 -10.45 9.27
C PHE A 133 -5.02 -10.59 7.88
N ARG A 134 -5.84 -10.55 6.82
CA ARG A 134 -5.36 -10.60 5.43
C ARG A 134 -4.49 -9.39 5.10
N SER A 135 -4.87 -8.20 5.54
CA SER A 135 -4.07 -6.98 5.33
C SER A 135 -2.70 -7.09 6.02
N THR A 136 -2.67 -7.48 7.30
CA THR A 136 -1.42 -7.72 8.04
C THR A 136 -0.56 -8.79 7.37
N GLN A 137 -1.17 -9.87 6.86
CA GLN A 137 -0.45 -10.93 6.16
C GLN A 137 0.21 -10.42 4.86
N ARG A 138 -0.52 -9.62 4.06
CA ARG A 138 0.04 -8.99 2.84
C ARG A 138 1.20 -8.06 3.17
N GLN A 139 1.07 -7.26 4.22
CA GLN A 139 2.17 -6.39 4.65
C GLN A 139 3.41 -7.18 5.04
N ALA A 140 3.24 -8.29 5.78
CA ALA A 140 4.33 -9.17 6.15
C ALA A 140 4.97 -9.90 4.95
N GLU A 141 4.19 -10.19 3.91
CA GLU A 141 4.68 -10.71 2.64
C GLU A 141 5.50 -9.66 1.88
N TYR A 142 4.99 -8.44 1.73
CA TYR A 142 5.74 -7.35 1.09
C TYR A 142 7.04 -7.02 1.81
N GLN A 143 7.02 -6.99 3.15
CA GLN A 143 8.23 -6.75 3.91
C GLN A 143 9.28 -7.84 3.64
N ARG A 144 8.86 -9.10 3.58
CA ARG A 144 9.75 -10.22 3.26
C ARG A 144 10.24 -10.19 1.82
N ASP A 145 9.41 -9.83 0.86
CA ASP A 145 9.81 -9.71 -0.55
C ASP A 145 10.79 -8.54 -0.76
N LEU A 146 10.62 -7.44 -0.03
CA LEU A 146 11.52 -6.29 -0.07
C LEU A 146 12.86 -6.54 0.63
N ASP A 147 12.88 -7.39 1.67
CA ASP A 147 14.11 -7.79 2.37
C ASP A 147 14.74 -9.06 1.76
N GLY A 148 13.99 -9.78 0.94
CA GLY A 148 14.40 -10.96 0.21
C GLY A 148 15.47 -10.60 -0.81
N LYS A 149 16.73 -10.86 -0.46
CA LYS A 149 17.86 -10.85 -1.40
C LYS A 149 17.46 -11.58 -2.68
N ASN A 150 17.57 -10.85 -3.78
CA ASN A 150 17.37 -11.24 -5.17
C ASN A 150 17.57 -12.77 -5.38
N PRO A 151 16.51 -13.57 -5.58
CA PRO A 151 16.64 -15.02 -5.79
C PRO A 151 17.38 -15.36 -7.09
N ASN A 152 17.75 -14.35 -7.87
CA ASN A 152 18.35 -14.46 -9.19
C ASN A 152 19.87 -14.18 -9.22
N ALA A 153 20.58 -14.45 -8.13
CA ALA A 153 22.05 -14.35 -8.09
C ALA A 153 22.72 -15.24 -9.17
N ASN A 154 22.08 -16.34 -9.58
CA ASN A 154 22.59 -17.26 -10.61
C ASN A 154 22.31 -16.80 -12.06
N ALA A 155 21.26 -16.02 -12.34
CA ALA A 155 21.02 -15.51 -13.70
C ALA A 155 21.85 -14.26 -14.02
N ALA A 156 22.25 -13.49 -12.99
CA ALA A 156 23.14 -12.35 -13.16
C ALA A 156 24.52 -12.76 -13.70
N ALA A 157 25.00 -13.97 -13.39
CA ALA A 157 26.27 -14.49 -13.89
C ALA A 157 26.24 -14.81 -15.40
N ALA A 158 25.10 -15.25 -15.92
CA ALA A 158 24.94 -15.60 -17.34
C ALA A 158 24.83 -14.36 -18.26
N ASN A 159 24.32 -13.24 -17.74
CA ASN A 159 24.19 -11.99 -18.52
C ASN A 159 25.52 -11.22 -18.66
N ARG A 160 26.43 -11.30 -17.68
CA ARG A 160 27.75 -10.64 -17.76
C ARG A 160 28.57 -11.08 -18.98
N SER A 161 28.43 -12.33 -19.42
CA SER A 161 29.14 -12.85 -20.59
C SER A 161 28.62 -12.27 -21.92
N ARG A 162 27.37 -11.78 -21.98
CA ARG A 162 26.81 -11.16 -23.19
C ARG A 162 27.20 -9.69 -23.28
N ASN A 163 27.21 -8.99 -22.14
CA ASN A 163 27.64 -7.58 -22.09
C ASN A 163 29.11 -7.39 -22.47
N LEU A 164 30.00 -8.35 -22.18
CA LEU A 164 31.43 -8.24 -22.53
C LEU A 164 31.67 -8.01 -24.05
N ALA A 165 30.78 -8.52 -24.90
CA ALA A 165 30.85 -8.36 -26.36
C ALA A 165 30.22 -7.05 -26.85
N GLU A 166 29.30 -6.45 -26.09
CA GLU A 166 28.78 -5.11 -26.37
C GLU A 166 29.72 -4.03 -25.84
N ARG A 167 30.48 -4.32 -24.78
CA ARG A 167 31.47 -3.44 -24.17
C ARG A 167 32.64 -3.12 -25.11
N SER A 168 33.09 -4.09 -25.90
CA SER A 168 34.15 -3.87 -26.92
C SER A 168 33.72 -2.91 -28.04
N LYS A 169 32.42 -2.62 -28.18
CA LYS A 169 31.89 -1.64 -29.14
C LYS A 169 32.03 -0.20 -28.66
N TYR A 170 32.11 0.03 -27.34
CA TYR A 170 32.24 1.36 -26.72
C TYR A 170 33.67 1.67 -26.26
N GLN A 171 34.61 0.75 -26.51
CA GLN A 171 36.02 0.88 -26.19
C GLN A 171 36.74 1.63 -27.32
N PHE A 172 37.13 2.89 -27.10
CA PHE A 172 37.76 3.74 -28.12
C PHE A 172 39.27 3.92 -27.91
N GLU A 173 39.78 3.78 -26.68
CA GLU A 173 41.21 3.77 -26.37
C GLU A 173 41.49 2.61 -25.41
N ALA A 174 42.52 1.81 -25.69
CA ALA A 174 42.97 0.73 -24.79
C ALA A 174 43.81 1.30 -23.63
N ASP A 175 43.31 2.34 -22.98
CA ASP A 175 43.92 2.94 -21.79
C ASP A 175 43.13 2.49 -20.56
N SER A 176 43.84 2.13 -19.48
CA SER A 176 43.23 1.52 -18.29
C SER A 176 42.20 2.42 -17.60
N GLU A 177 42.34 3.74 -17.73
CA GLU A 177 41.41 4.72 -17.13
C GLU A 177 40.05 4.75 -17.84
N ASP A 178 40.01 4.60 -19.17
CA ASP A 178 38.76 4.54 -19.93
C ASP A 178 37.97 3.26 -19.61
N ASP A 179 38.70 2.15 -19.48
CA ASP A 179 38.13 0.87 -19.08
C ASP A 179 37.53 0.90 -17.67
N GLU A 180 38.17 1.59 -16.73
CA GLU A 180 37.68 1.79 -15.37
C GLU A 180 36.40 2.63 -15.33
N MET A 181 36.31 3.72 -16.11
CA MET A 181 35.10 4.54 -16.19
C MET A 181 33.91 3.76 -16.76
N GLU A 182 34.11 3.02 -17.85
CA GLU A 182 33.05 2.18 -18.44
C GLU A 182 32.59 1.07 -17.49
N ASN A 183 33.53 0.42 -16.79
CA ASN A 183 33.18 -0.56 -15.75
C ASN A 183 32.29 0.06 -14.66
N GLU A 184 32.57 1.30 -14.27
CA GLU A 184 31.78 2.00 -13.26
C GLU A 184 30.39 2.36 -13.79
N ILE A 185 30.29 2.90 -15.01
CA ILE A 185 29.01 3.22 -15.65
C ILE A 185 28.13 1.97 -15.73
N GLU A 186 28.67 0.86 -16.25
CA GLU A 186 27.94 -0.40 -16.37
C GLU A 186 27.50 -0.93 -14.98
N GLY A 187 28.40 -0.93 -14.01
CA GLY A 187 28.07 -1.32 -12.63
C GLY A 187 26.98 -0.45 -12.01
N ASN A 188 27.03 0.86 -12.24
CA ASN A 188 26.00 1.78 -11.76
C ASN A 188 24.66 1.57 -12.48
N LEU A 189 24.66 1.30 -13.79
CA LEU A 189 23.46 1.01 -14.56
C LEU A 189 22.77 -0.29 -14.11
N ASP A 190 23.54 -1.34 -13.83
CA ASP A 190 23.01 -2.59 -13.27
C ASP A 190 22.35 -2.36 -11.90
N LEU A 191 23.01 -1.60 -11.02
CA LEU A 191 22.45 -1.21 -9.72
C LEU A 191 21.18 -0.37 -9.87
N LEU A 192 21.16 0.56 -10.83
CA LEU A 192 19.98 1.37 -11.16
C LEU A 192 18.84 0.53 -11.70
N GLN A 193 19.10 -0.45 -12.56
CA GLN A 193 18.09 -1.39 -13.05
C GLN A 193 17.47 -2.18 -11.89
N GLY A 194 18.31 -2.65 -10.96
CA GLY A 194 17.84 -3.30 -9.74
C GLY A 194 17.00 -2.39 -8.86
N ALA A 195 17.42 -1.14 -8.67
CA ALA A 195 16.70 -0.14 -7.89
C ALA A 195 15.36 0.22 -8.55
N ALA A 196 15.32 0.41 -9.87
CA ALA A 196 14.08 0.65 -10.63
C ALA A 196 13.09 -0.52 -10.49
N GLY A 197 13.59 -1.76 -10.49
CA GLY A 197 12.79 -2.96 -10.20
C GLY A 197 12.14 -2.90 -8.81
N ARG A 198 12.93 -2.61 -7.77
CA ARG A 198 12.43 -2.48 -6.38
C ARG A 198 11.45 -1.31 -6.21
N LEU A 199 11.75 -0.16 -6.80
CA LEU A 199 10.85 1.01 -6.81
C LEU A 199 9.53 0.69 -7.52
N GLY A 200 9.56 -0.07 -8.62
CA GLY A 200 8.36 -0.54 -9.30
C GLY A 200 7.53 -1.51 -8.45
N GLN A 201 8.18 -2.38 -7.66
CA GLN A 201 7.48 -3.25 -6.71
C GLN A 201 6.86 -2.44 -5.56
N LEU A 202 7.61 -1.51 -4.97
CA LEU A 202 7.11 -0.58 -3.95
C LEU A 202 5.90 0.22 -4.47
N GLY A 203 6.00 0.80 -5.67
CA GLY A 203 4.92 1.55 -6.29
C GLY A 203 3.64 0.74 -6.47
N ARG A 204 3.76 -0.51 -6.96
CA ARG A 204 2.59 -1.42 -7.10
C ARG A 204 2.03 -1.84 -5.74
N ALA A 205 2.87 -2.09 -4.75
CA ALA A 205 2.43 -2.44 -3.40
C ALA A 205 1.67 -1.27 -2.74
N MET A 206 2.24 -0.06 -2.81
CA MET A 206 1.59 1.16 -2.32
C MET A 206 0.26 1.42 -3.03
N GLY A 207 0.21 1.28 -4.37
CA GLY A 207 -1.02 1.47 -5.14
C GLY A 207 -2.13 0.51 -4.71
N ARG A 208 -1.83 -0.79 -4.62
CA ARG A 208 -2.80 -1.80 -4.16
C ARG A 208 -3.28 -1.53 -2.74
N GLU A 209 -2.38 -1.15 -1.84
CA GLU A 209 -2.74 -0.84 -0.45
C GLU A 209 -3.67 0.37 -0.37
N VAL A 210 -3.42 1.42 -1.15
CA VAL A 210 -4.31 2.59 -1.24
C VAL A 210 -5.69 2.22 -1.79
N ASP A 211 -5.77 1.42 -2.85
CA ASP A 211 -7.04 1.00 -3.44
C ASP A 211 -7.90 0.18 -2.46
N GLU A 212 -7.27 -0.74 -1.72
CA GLU A 212 -7.93 -1.52 -0.67
C GLU A 212 -8.41 -0.60 0.47
N GLN A 213 -7.56 0.31 0.94
CA GLN A 213 -7.91 1.26 1.99
C GLN A 213 -9.08 2.18 1.58
N ASN A 214 -9.12 2.65 0.33
CA ASN A 214 -10.24 3.45 -0.19
C ASN A 214 -11.57 2.68 -0.08
N THR A 215 -11.56 1.41 -0.47
CA THR A 215 -12.75 0.55 -0.36
C THR A 215 -13.21 0.38 1.11
N HIS A 216 -12.26 0.28 2.04
CA HIS A 216 -12.58 0.22 3.47
C HIS A 216 -13.11 1.56 4.01
N ILE A 217 -12.55 2.69 3.56
CA ILE A 217 -13.01 4.02 3.95
C ILE A 217 -14.46 4.24 3.50
N ASP A 218 -14.84 3.83 2.29
CA ASP A 218 -16.22 3.92 1.81
C ASP A 218 -17.19 3.14 2.70
N ARG A 219 -16.79 1.92 3.10
CA ARG A 219 -17.56 1.08 4.01
C ARG A 219 -17.68 1.69 5.41
N ILE A 220 -16.59 2.23 5.95
CA ILE A 220 -16.56 2.94 7.23
C ILE A 220 -17.46 4.16 7.18
N THR A 221 -17.46 4.89 6.06
CA THR A 221 -18.31 6.07 5.86
C THR A 221 -19.79 5.68 5.96
N GLY A 222 -20.22 4.67 5.20
CA GLY A 222 -21.62 4.19 5.27
C GLY A 222 -22.01 3.64 6.65
N LYS A 223 -21.09 2.95 7.35
CA LYS A 223 -21.29 2.50 8.73
C LYS A 223 -21.41 3.69 9.70
N THR A 224 -20.60 4.72 9.50
CA THR A 224 -20.60 5.94 10.32
C THR A 224 -21.93 6.66 10.19
N ASP A 225 -22.41 6.88 8.97
CA ASP A 225 -23.71 7.51 8.71
C ASP A 225 -24.85 6.73 9.39
N THR A 226 -24.82 5.39 9.26
CA THR A 226 -25.82 4.52 9.91
C THR A 226 -25.78 4.63 11.44
N VAL A 227 -24.58 4.68 12.02
CA VAL A 227 -24.40 4.80 13.48
C VAL A 227 -24.88 6.18 13.95
N ASP A 228 -24.58 7.24 13.21
CA ASP A 228 -25.01 8.61 13.54
C ASP A 228 -26.54 8.74 13.51
N ASP A 229 -27.18 8.25 12.44
CA ASP A 229 -28.65 8.21 12.32
C ASP A 229 -29.30 7.46 13.48
N GLN A 230 -28.74 6.31 13.87
CA GLN A 230 -29.22 5.52 15.00
C GLN A 230 -29.09 6.26 16.33
N ILE A 231 -27.97 6.96 16.56
CA ILE A 231 -27.76 7.77 17.76
C ILE A 231 -28.80 8.89 17.82
N ALA A 232 -28.98 9.63 16.71
CA ALA A 232 -29.95 10.71 16.62
C ALA A 232 -31.38 10.22 16.90
N PHE A 233 -31.77 9.09 16.31
CA PHE A 233 -33.09 8.49 16.54
C PHE A 233 -33.26 8.03 18.00
N ASN A 234 -32.26 7.34 18.56
CA ASN A 234 -32.29 6.88 19.94
C ASN A 234 -32.42 8.05 20.92
N ARG A 235 -31.68 9.13 20.70
CA ARG A 235 -31.79 10.35 21.50
C ARG A 235 -33.19 10.93 21.44
N ALA A 236 -33.72 11.19 20.24
CA ALA A 236 -35.08 11.73 20.07
C ALA A 236 -36.18 10.81 20.62
N ARG A 237 -35.90 9.50 20.74
CA ARG A 237 -36.81 8.53 21.34
C ARG A 237 -36.74 8.55 22.87
N LEU A 238 -35.55 8.65 23.45
CA LEU A 238 -35.36 8.81 24.89
C LEU A 238 -36.00 10.11 25.39
N ASP A 239 -35.85 11.22 24.67
CA ASP A 239 -36.47 12.51 25.01
C ASP A 239 -38.02 12.45 25.06
N ARG A 240 -38.63 11.48 24.37
CA ARG A 240 -40.08 11.26 24.35
C ARG A 240 -40.58 10.35 25.47
N ILE A 241 -39.70 9.70 26.21
CA ILE A 241 -40.07 8.87 27.37
C ILE A 241 -40.06 9.79 28.60
N LYS A 242 -41.25 10.11 29.13
CA LYS A 242 -41.45 10.95 30.32
C LYS A 242 -41.76 10.10 31.53
#